data_AF-A0A973WRS3-F1
#
_entry.id   AF-A0A973WRS3-F1
#
_cell.length_a   1.000
_cell.length_b   1.000
_cell.length_c   1.000
_cell.angle_alpha   90.00
_cell.angle_beta   90.00
_cell.angle_gamma   90.00
#
_symmetry.space_group_name_H-M   'P 1'
#
loop_
_entity.id
_entity.type
_entity.pdbx_description
1 polymer ?
#
loop_
_entity_poly.entity_id
_entity_poly.type
_entity_poly.pdbx_seq_one_letter_code
_entity_poly.pdbx_strand_id
1 'polypeptide(L)'
;MAFGLATSYPSIVLLGALAAVTFAIAHFPFIDRLVPAVVPYARAAGTACLIASAATMFAFGYRVADGRDQIEQLKSDLARAEYFEDVSRKTAEEADKLKQEADKRASDAEGKLSDYESKFGKNPADPPAGVLEWMRSLQQHPQRRADASANPQQRGVVARLRALGAKRQ
;
A
#
# COMPACT_ATOMS: atom_id res chain seq x y z
N MET A 1 -15.43 -16.28 21.95
CA MET A 1 -14.14 -16.96 22.25
C MET A 1 -14.19 -18.48 22.12
N ALA A 2 -15.31 -19.17 22.39
CA ALA A 2 -15.38 -20.63 22.30
C ALA A 2 -15.16 -21.22 20.88
N PHE A 3 -15.52 -20.47 19.82
CA PHE A 3 -15.40 -20.94 18.43
C PHE A 3 -13.93 -21.11 17.97
N GLY A 4 -13.02 -20.25 18.46
CA GLY A 4 -11.61 -20.30 18.08
C GLY A 4 -10.85 -21.50 18.66
N LEU A 5 -11.30 -22.05 19.79
CA LEU A 5 -10.78 -23.31 20.35
C LEU A 5 -11.31 -24.52 19.59
N ALA A 6 -12.57 -24.47 19.15
CA ALA A 6 -13.20 -25.55 18.40
C ALA A 6 -12.56 -25.76 17.01
N THR A 7 -12.12 -24.70 16.33
CA THR A 7 -11.46 -24.76 15.01
C THR A 7 -9.93 -24.72 15.08
N SER A 8 -9.36 -24.90 16.28
CA SER A 8 -7.92 -24.95 16.46
C SER A 8 -7.32 -26.21 15.82
N TYR A 9 -6.10 -26.12 15.33
CA TYR A 9 -5.36 -27.22 14.69
C TYR A 9 -5.37 -28.53 15.51
N PRO A 10 -5.12 -28.52 16.83
CA PRO A 10 -5.16 -29.74 17.62
C PRO A 10 -6.56 -30.35 17.67
N SER A 11 -7.63 -29.55 17.71
CA SER A 11 -9.01 -30.05 17.72
C SER A 11 -9.34 -30.84 16.45
N ILE A 12 -8.95 -30.33 15.28
CA ILE A 12 -9.19 -30.99 13.98
C ILE A 12 -8.40 -32.31 13.89
N VAL A 13 -7.15 -32.31 14.35
CA VAL A 13 -6.31 -33.52 14.38
C VAL A 13 -6.91 -34.57 15.31
N LEU A 14 -7.40 -34.16 16.48
CA LEU A 14 -8.00 -35.07 17.46
C LEU A 14 -9.32 -35.67 16.95
N LEU A 15 -10.15 -34.87 16.29
CA LEU A 15 -11.40 -35.33 15.64
C LEU A 15 -11.11 -36.27 14.48
N GLY A 16 -10.09 -35.97 13.67
CA GLY A 16 -9.62 -36.85 12.60
C GLY A 16 -9.10 -38.19 13.14
N ALA A 17 -8.34 -38.17 14.23
CA ALA A 17 -7.87 -39.39 14.89
C ALA A 17 -9.03 -40.22 15.45
N LEU A 18 -10.02 -39.58 16.08
CA LEU A 18 -11.24 -40.24 16.56
C LEU A 18 -12.01 -40.89 15.41
N ALA A 19 -12.16 -40.18 14.28
CA ALA A 19 -12.79 -40.70 13.07
C ALA A 19 -12.02 -41.91 12.51
N ALA A 20 -10.68 -41.86 12.49
CA ALA A 20 -9.85 -42.98 12.04
C ALA A 20 -9.98 -44.22 12.95
N VAL A 21 -10.02 -44.02 14.28
CA VAL A 21 -10.18 -45.12 15.25
C VAL A 21 -11.57 -45.74 15.13
N THR A 22 -12.62 -44.93 15.07
CA THR A 22 -14.01 -45.42 14.92
C THR A 22 -14.21 -46.11 13.57
N PHE A 23 -13.59 -45.61 12.49
CA PHE A 23 -13.57 -46.27 11.19
C PHE A 23 -12.85 -47.62 11.26
N ALA A 24 -11.71 -47.70 11.94
CA ALA A 24 -10.97 -48.93 12.10
C ALA A 24 -11.83 -50.01 12.79
N ILE A 25 -12.48 -49.65 13.90
CA ILE A 25 -13.38 -50.55 14.65
C ILE A 25 -14.58 -50.99 13.79
N ALA A 26 -15.14 -50.08 13.00
CA ALA A 26 -16.34 -50.38 12.20
C ALA A 26 -16.07 -51.22 10.94
N HIS A 27 -14.87 -51.14 10.35
CA HIS A 27 -14.57 -51.72 9.04
C HIS A 27 -13.56 -52.87 9.05
N PHE A 28 -12.75 -53.03 10.11
CA PHE A 28 -11.76 -54.11 10.19
C PHE A 28 -12.24 -55.24 11.11
N PRO A 29 -12.74 -56.37 10.56
CA PRO A 29 -13.25 -57.50 11.34
C PRO A 29 -12.15 -58.23 12.13
N PHE A 30 -10.87 -57.91 11.88
CA PHE A 30 -9.75 -58.40 12.67
C PHE A 30 -9.82 -57.94 14.14
N ILE A 31 -10.43 -56.78 14.41
CA ILE A 31 -10.56 -56.22 15.75
C ILE A 31 -11.57 -57.02 16.59
N ASP A 32 -12.63 -57.55 15.97
CA ASP A 32 -13.62 -58.40 16.63
C ASP A 32 -13.00 -59.67 17.24
N ARG A 33 -11.91 -60.16 16.63
CA ARG A 33 -11.18 -61.34 17.11
C ARG A 33 -10.23 -61.01 18.28
N LEU A 34 -9.70 -59.80 18.34
CA LEU A 34 -8.78 -59.35 19.39
C LEU A 34 -9.52 -58.86 20.63
N VAL A 35 -10.66 -58.21 20.47
CA VAL A 35 -11.45 -57.65 21.58
C VAL A 35 -12.95 -57.92 21.36
N PRO A 36 -13.44 -59.13 21.70
CA PRO A 36 -14.84 -59.50 21.45
C PRO A 36 -15.86 -58.67 22.26
N ALA A 37 -15.40 -57.95 23.30
CA ALA A 37 -16.23 -57.04 24.09
C ALA A 37 -16.76 -55.83 23.28
N VAL A 38 -16.16 -55.50 22.13
CA VAL A 38 -16.51 -54.32 21.32
C VAL A 38 -17.57 -54.61 20.26
N VAL A 39 -17.81 -55.89 19.95
CA VAL A 39 -18.76 -56.36 18.92
C VAL A 39 -20.17 -55.76 19.05
N PRO A 40 -20.82 -55.67 20.23
CA PRO A 40 -22.15 -55.08 20.31
C PRO A 40 -22.17 -53.57 20.02
N TYR A 41 -21.02 -52.89 20.12
CA TYR A 41 -20.89 -51.46 19.89
C TYR A 41 -20.55 -51.11 18.43
N ALA A 42 -20.33 -52.10 17.55
CA ALA A 42 -19.91 -51.85 16.16
C ALA A 42 -20.87 -50.93 15.39
N ARG A 43 -22.19 -51.09 15.57
CA ARG A 43 -23.19 -50.22 14.93
C ARG A 43 -23.16 -48.78 15.46
N ALA A 44 -22.97 -48.61 16.76
CA ALA A 44 -22.84 -47.29 17.39
C ALA A 44 -21.52 -46.60 16.99
N ALA A 45 -20.44 -47.38 16.83
CA ALA A 45 -19.18 -46.88 16.31
C ALA A 45 -19.31 -46.39 14.85
N GLY A 46 -20.08 -47.10 14.02
CA GLY A 46 -20.37 -46.67 12.64
C GLY A 46 -21.11 -45.33 12.56
N THR A 47 -22.13 -45.11 13.39
CA THR A 47 -22.84 -43.81 13.43
C THR A 47 -21.95 -42.71 14.00
N ALA A 48 -21.17 -42.99 15.05
CA ALA A 48 -20.19 -42.05 15.58
C ALA A 48 -19.13 -41.66 14.54
N CYS A 49 -18.67 -42.62 13.74
CA CYS A 49 -17.73 -42.37 12.63
C CYS A 49 -18.32 -41.43 11.58
N LEU A 50 -19.60 -41.61 11.20
CA LEU A 50 -20.29 -40.72 10.26
C LEU A 50 -20.45 -39.30 10.80
N ILE A 51 -20.82 -39.16 12.08
CA ILE A 51 -20.96 -37.85 12.71
C ILE A 51 -19.60 -37.15 12.81
N ALA A 52 -18.56 -37.88 13.24
CA ALA A 52 -17.21 -37.35 13.36
C ALA A 52 -16.62 -36.93 12.00
N SER A 53 -16.83 -37.72 10.94
CA SER A 53 -16.36 -37.38 9.59
C SER A 53 -17.11 -36.19 9.01
N ALA A 54 -18.43 -36.10 9.18
CA ALA A 54 -19.22 -34.95 8.77
C ALA A 54 -18.76 -33.67 9.49
N ALA A 55 -18.55 -33.73 10.81
CA ALA A 55 -18.03 -32.61 11.59
C ALA A 55 -16.62 -32.19 11.14
N THR A 56 -15.76 -33.16 10.82
CA THR A 56 -14.39 -32.89 10.32
C THR A 56 -14.43 -32.20 8.96
N MET A 57 -15.25 -32.68 8.02
CA MET A 57 -15.41 -32.03 6.71
C MET A 57 -15.95 -30.60 6.83
N PHE A 58 -16.92 -30.39 7.72
CA PHE A 58 -17.46 -29.05 7.98
C PHE A 58 -16.40 -28.10 8.56
N ALA A 59 -15.63 -28.55 9.56
CA ALA A 59 -14.55 -27.76 10.14
C ALA A 59 -13.44 -27.43 9.11
N PHE A 60 -13.13 -28.38 8.23
CA PHE A 60 -12.17 -28.18 7.15
C PHE A 60 -12.66 -27.13 6.14
N GLY A 61 -13.93 -27.20 5.74
CA GLY A 61 -14.55 -26.24 4.84
C GLY A 61 -14.52 -24.81 5.39
N TYR A 62 -14.85 -24.63 6.67
CA TYR A 62 -14.78 -23.32 7.34
C TYR A 62 -13.35 -22.77 7.38
N ARG A 63 -12.36 -23.62 7.67
CA ARG A 63 -10.95 -23.21 7.71
C ARG A 63 -10.40 -22.81 6.34
N VAL A 64 -10.84 -23.48 5.27
CA VAL A 64 -10.48 -23.10 3.90
C VAL A 64 -11.10 -21.76 3.53
N ALA A 65 -12.32 -21.46 3.98
CA ALA A 65 -12.95 -20.15 3.77
C ALA A 65 -12.17 -19.05 4.51
N ASP A 66 -11.87 -19.23 5.80
CA ASP A 66 -11.11 -18.28 6.61
C ASP A 66 -9.69 -18.05 6.05
N GLY A 67 -9.04 -19.11 5.55
CA GLY A 67 -7.74 -18.99 4.88
C GLY A 67 -7.78 -18.16 3.59
N ARG A 68 -8.90 -18.15 2.86
CA ARG A 68 -9.06 -17.31 1.66
C ARG A 68 -9.15 -15.83 2.02
N ASP A 69 -9.92 -15.50 3.05
CA ASP A 69 -10.07 -14.12 3.52
C ASP A 69 -8.72 -13.55 3.98
N GLN A 70 -7.92 -14.34 4.69
CA GLN A 70 -6.57 -13.94 5.10
C GLN A 70 -5.62 -13.73 3.91
N ILE A 71 -5.69 -14.59 2.89
CA ILE A 71 -4.88 -14.44 1.67
C ILE A 71 -5.30 -13.17 0.90
N GLU A 72 -6.60 -12.86 0.84
CA GLU A 72 -7.09 -11.64 0.18
C GLU A 72 -6.63 -10.38 0.92
N GLN A 73 -6.66 -10.39 2.25
CA GLN A 73 -6.10 -9.31 3.08
C GLN A 73 -4.59 -9.13 2.82
N LEU A 74 -3.81 -10.23 2.84
CA LEU A 74 -2.38 -10.20 2.56
C LEU A 74 -2.06 -9.64 1.17
N LYS A 75 -2.88 -9.96 0.15
CA LYS A 75 -2.74 -9.39 -1.20
C LYS A 75 -3.04 -7.89 -1.22
N SER A 76 -4.07 -7.47 -0.50
CA SER A 76 -4.43 -6.04 -0.39
C SER A 76 -3.32 -5.24 0.31
N ASP A 77 -2.77 -5.79 1.39
CA ASP A 77 -1.66 -5.18 2.13
C ASP A 77 -0.39 -5.11 1.27
N LEU A 78 -0.10 -6.16 0.50
CA LEU A 78 1.03 -6.17 -0.44
C LEU A 78 0.85 -5.10 -1.52
N ALA A 79 -0.31 -5.03 -2.15
CA ALA A 79 -0.60 -4.03 -3.18
C ALA A 79 -0.49 -2.59 -2.62
N ARG A 80 -0.91 -2.40 -1.36
CA ARG A 80 -0.79 -1.11 -0.67
C ARG A 80 0.67 -0.76 -0.38
N ALA A 81 1.48 -1.74 0.03
CA ALA A 81 2.91 -1.56 0.27
C ALA A 81 3.64 -1.17 -1.04
N GLU A 82 3.38 -1.89 -2.14
CA GLU A 82 3.94 -1.58 -3.46
C GLU A 82 3.56 -0.17 -3.93
N TYR A 83 2.30 0.24 -3.70
CA TYR A 83 1.85 1.60 -4.02
C TYR A 83 2.64 2.66 -3.24
N PHE A 84 2.83 2.48 -1.93
CA PHE A 84 3.61 3.43 -1.11
C PHE A 84 5.08 3.47 -1.52
N GLU A 85 5.66 2.34 -1.90
CA GLU A 85 7.03 2.29 -2.41
C GLU A 85 7.17 3.12 -3.69
N ASP A 86 6.29 2.93 -4.68
CA ASP A 86 6.34 3.69 -5.94
C ASP A 86 6.12 5.20 -5.73
N VAL A 87 5.20 5.57 -4.83
CA VAL A 87 5.00 6.97 -4.45
C VAL A 87 6.27 7.55 -3.81
N SER A 88 6.87 6.83 -2.87
CA SER A 88 8.10 7.28 -2.19
C SER A 88 9.27 7.44 -3.18
N ARG A 89 9.39 6.53 -4.15
CA ARG A 89 10.41 6.60 -5.20
C ARG A 89 10.22 7.83 -6.08
N LYS A 90 8.99 8.08 -6.54
CA LYS A 90 8.66 9.27 -7.34
C LYS A 90 8.92 10.57 -6.58
N THR A 91 8.56 10.62 -5.29
CA THR A 91 8.85 11.78 -4.44
C THR A 91 10.35 12.00 -4.27
N ALA A 92 11.15 10.94 -4.12
CA ALA A 92 12.61 11.05 -4.06
C ALA A 92 13.19 11.58 -5.39
N GLU A 93 12.74 11.06 -6.53
CA GLU A 93 13.16 11.55 -7.85
C GLU A 93 12.80 13.03 -8.09
N GLU A 94 11.62 13.48 -7.63
CA GLU A 94 11.22 14.87 -7.72
C GLU A 94 12.04 15.78 -6.78
N ALA A 95 12.34 15.32 -5.57
CA ALA A 95 13.20 16.04 -4.64
C ALA A 95 14.61 16.22 -5.21
N ASP A 96 15.17 15.19 -5.84
CA ASP A 96 16.47 15.27 -6.50
C ASP A 96 16.48 16.26 -7.67
N LYS A 97 15.42 16.28 -8.49
CA LYS A 97 15.27 17.27 -9.57
C LYS A 97 15.18 18.69 -9.03
N LEU A 98 14.39 18.91 -7.98
CA LEU A 98 14.25 20.22 -7.34
C LEU A 98 15.59 20.69 -6.75
N LYS A 99 16.38 19.77 -6.16
CA LYS A 99 17.72 20.08 -5.68
C LYS A 99 18.65 20.49 -6.83
N GLN A 100 18.68 19.73 -7.92
CA GLN A 100 19.49 20.09 -9.09
C GLN A 100 19.09 21.43 -9.71
N GLU A 101 17.80 21.76 -9.74
CA GLU A 101 17.32 23.07 -10.19
C GLU A 101 17.72 24.20 -9.24
N ALA A 102 17.68 23.95 -7.92
CA ALA A 102 18.13 24.91 -6.92
C ALA A 102 19.63 25.17 -7.04
N ASP A 103 20.44 24.13 -7.21
CA ASP A 103 21.90 24.22 -7.37
C ASP A 103 22.25 25.01 -8.65
N LYS A 104 21.55 24.77 -9.77
CA LYS A 104 21.72 25.54 -11.01
C LYS A 104 21.36 27.01 -10.84
N ARG A 105 20.25 27.30 -10.15
CA ARG A 105 19.84 28.70 -9.87
C ARG A 105 20.82 29.39 -8.95
N ALA A 106 21.39 28.68 -7.98
CA ALA A 106 22.44 29.20 -7.10
C ALA A 106 23.70 29.53 -7.92
N SER A 107 24.18 28.62 -8.77
CA SER A 107 25.34 28.87 -9.63
C SER A 107 25.12 30.03 -10.62
N ASP A 108 23.91 30.13 -11.20
CA ASP A 108 23.56 31.23 -12.10
C ASP A 108 23.49 32.58 -11.36
N ALA A 109 23.04 32.58 -10.10
CA ALA A 109 23.00 33.77 -9.27
C ALA A 109 24.41 34.20 -8.83
N GLU A 110 25.27 33.25 -8.46
CA GLU A 110 26.69 33.49 -8.15
C GLU A 110 27.43 34.08 -9.36
N GLY A 111 27.24 33.51 -10.56
CA GLY A 111 27.84 34.03 -11.79
C GLY A 111 27.42 35.47 -12.10
N LYS A 112 26.12 35.78 -11.94
CA LYS A 112 25.62 37.15 -12.09
C LYS A 112 26.16 38.10 -11.02
N LEU A 113 26.37 37.61 -9.81
CA LEU A 113 26.95 38.40 -8.72
C LEU A 113 28.42 38.73 -9.04
N SER A 114 29.21 37.75 -9.48
CA SER A 114 30.61 37.99 -9.89
C SER A 114 30.72 38.92 -11.09
N ASP A 115 29.81 38.81 -12.06
CA ASP A 115 29.74 39.73 -13.20
C ASP A 115 29.43 41.16 -12.73
N TYR A 116 28.52 41.32 -11.77
CA TYR A 116 28.21 42.61 -11.16
C TYR A 116 29.41 43.20 -10.41
N GLU A 117 30.07 42.40 -9.56
CA GLU A 117 31.28 42.83 -8.84
C GLU A 117 32.40 43.26 -9.80
N SER A 118 32.57 42.57 -10.92
CA SER A 118 33.58 42.94 -11.92
C SER A 118 33.29 44.26 -12.63
N LYS A 119 32.00 44.58 -12.89
CA LYS A 119 31.59 45.80 -13.60
C LYS A 119 31.48 47.02 -12.71
N PHE A 120 31.03 46.84 -11.48
CA PHE A 120 30.67 47.95 -10.59
C PHE A 120 31.57 48.05 -9.35
N GLY A 121 32.54 47.16 -9.22
CA GLY A 121 33.44 47.10 -8.07
C GLY A 121 32.78 46.45 -6.85
N LYS A 122 33.61 46.12 -5.86
CA LYS A 122 33.22 45.34 -4.68
C LYS A 122 32.39 46.11 -3.65
N ASN A 123 32.10 47.40 -3.88
CA ASN A 123 31.62 48.30 -2.86
C ASN A 123 30.16 48.75 -3.15
N PRO A 124 29.15 48.17 -2.47
CA PRO A 124 27.74 48.51 -2.68
C PRO A 124 27.34 49.89 -2.12
N ALA A 125 28.27 50.58 -1.44
CA ALA A 125 28.02 51.87 -0.78
C ALA A 125 28.06 53.08 -1.73
N ASP A 126 28.59 52.91 -2.95
CA ASP A 126 28.61 53.97 -3.97
C ASP A 126 27.85 53.46 -5.21
N PRO A 127 26.50 53.53 -5.21
CA PRO A 127 25.72 53.07 -6.35
C PRO A 127 26.02 53.97 -7.57
N PRO A 128 26.49 53.41 -8.69
CA PRO A 128 26.75 54.18 -9.90
C PRO A 128 25.47 54.87 -10.39
N ALA A 129 25.63 56.03 -11.04
CA ALA A 129 24.52 56.81 -11.55
C ALA A 129 23.61 55.96 -12.46
N GLY A 130 22.36 55.72 -12.02
CA GLY A 130 21.36 54.93 -12.75
C GLY A 130 20.81 53.69 -12.03
N VAL A 131 21.43 53.23 -10.93
CA VAL A 131 20.94 52.05 -10.16
C VAL A 131 19.55 52.28 -9.57
N LEU A 132 19.26 53.50 -9.11
CA LEU A 132 17.93 53.87 -8.63
C LEU A 132 16.87 53.82 -9.74
N GLU A 133 17.24 54.19 -10.97
CA GLU A 133 16.37 54.14 -12.15
C GLU A 133 16.06 52.68 -12.52
N TRP A 134 17.08 51.82 -12.48
CA TRP A 134 16.95 50.38 -12.72
C TRP A 134 16.10 49.68 -11.64
N MET A 135 16.33 49.94 -10.35
CA MET A 135 15.47 49.41 -9.28
C MET A 135 14.01 49.89 -9.41
N ARG A 136 13.80 51.15 -9.81
CA ARG A 136 12.48 51.72 -10.05
C ARG A 136 11.78 51.01 -11.23
N SER A 137 12.51 50.64 -12.28
CA SER A 137 11.97 49.83 -13.39
C SER A 137 11.53 48.42 -12.98
N LEU A 138 12.27 47.76 -12.07
CA LEU A 138 11.91 46.44 -11.56
C LEU A 138 10.66 46.48 -10.68
N GLN A 139 10.48 47.55 -9.91
CA GLN A 139 9.29 47.79 -9.10
C GLN A 139 8.04 48.16 -9.93
N GLN A 140 8.20 48.61 -11.18
CA GLN A 140 7.07 48.87 -12.09
C GLN A 140 6.57 47.62 -12.84
N HIS A 141 7.34 46.52 -12.84
CA HIS A 141 6.98 45.25 -13.47
C HIS A 141 6.00 44.29 -12.72
N PRO A 142 5.55 44.49 -11.46
CA PRO A 142 4.54 43.65 -10.82
C PRO A 142 3.20 43.65 -11.56
N GLN A 143 2.79 44.78 -12.14
CA GLN A 143 1.50 44.90 -12.82
C GLN A 143 1.41 44.02 -14.07
N ARG A 144 2.48 43.88 -14.86
CA ARG A 144 2.49 42.97 -16.02
C ARG A 144 2.27 41.50 -15.65
N ARG A 145 2.65 41.07 -14.44
CA ARG A 145 2.35 39.70 -13.96
C ARG A 145 0.89 39.53 -13.56
N ALA A 146 0.26 40.58 -13.01
CA ALA A 146 -1.18 40.59 -12.75
C ALA A 146 -1.98 40.58 -14.07
N ASP A 147 -1.55 41.35 -15.07
CA ASP A 147 -2.24 41.44 -16.37
C ASP A 147 -2.11 40.14 -17.19
N ALA A 148 -0.98 39.43 -17.08
CA ALA A 148 -0.80 38.11 -17.70
C ALA A 148 -1.79 37.06 -17.14
N SER A 149 -2.14 37.15 -15.85
CA SER A 149 -3.14 36.29 -15.20
C SER A 149 -4.61 36.65 -15.58
N ALA A 150 -4.81 37.83 -16.16
CA ALA A 150 -6.11 38.30 -16.61
C ALA A 150 -6.43 37.90 -18.06
N ASN A 151 -5.47 37.31 -18.80
CA ASN A 151 -5.69 36.88 -20.18
C ASN A 151 -6.67 35.67 -20.25
N PRO A 152 -7.87 35.84 -20.83
CA PRO A 152 -8.89 34.78 -20.88
C PRO A 152 -8.45 33.56 -21.69
N GLN A 153 -7.49 33.70 -22.63
CA GLN A 153 -6.94 32.55 -23.35
C GLN A 153 -6.15 31.60 -22.44
N GLN A 154 -5.47 32.11 -21.40
CA GLN A 154 -4.73 31.26 -20.46
C GLN A 154 -5.66 30.60 -19.42
N ARG A 155 -6.78 31.23 -19.07
CA ARG A 155 -7.81 30.62 -18.20
C ARG A 155 -8.43 29.36 -18.81
N GLY A 156 -8.61 29.32 -20.14
CA GLY A 156 -9.11 28.13 -20.85
C GLY A 156 -8.18 26.93 -20.76
N VAL A 157 -6.86 27.15 -20.77
CA VAL A 157 -5.86 26.08 -20.65
C VAL A 157 -5.83 25.51 -19.24
N VAL A 158 -5.87 26.36 -18.21
CA VAL A 158 -5.92 25.92 -16.81
C VAL A 158 -7.23 25.19 -16.50
N ALA A 159 -8.37 25.64 -17.05
CA ALA A 159 -9.65 24.94 -16.93
C ALA A 159 -9.64 23.57 -17.64
N ARG A 160 -9.03 23.46 -18.82
CA ARG A 160 -8.86 22.16 -19.52
C ARG A 160 -7.93 21.22 -18.77
N LEU A 161 -6.83 21.71 -18.22
CA LEU A 161 -5.90 20.90 -17.41
C LEU A 161 -6.57 20.42 -16.11
N ARG A 162 -7.43 21.25 -15.49
CA ARG A 162 -8.21 20.86 -14.31
C ARG A 162 -9.31 19.84 -14.64
N ALA A 163 -9.96 19.96 -15.81
CA ALA A 163 -10.94 18.98 -16.30
C ALA A 163 -10.30 17.63 -16.69
N LEU A 164 -9.05 17.64 -17.17
CA LEU A 164 -8.28 16.42 -17.45
C LEU A 164 -7.73 15.77 -16.16
N GLY A 165 -7.41 16.56 -15.13
CA GLY A 165 -7.04 16.06 -13.81
C GLY A 165 -8.21 15.38 -13.07
N ALA A 166 -9.45 15.85 -13.27
CA ALA A 166 -10.64 15.29 -12.63
C ALA A 166 -11.13 13.96 -13.23
N LYS A 167 -10.61 13.54 -14.39
CA LYS A 167 -10.93 12.25 -15.03
C LYS A 167 -9.97 11.10 -14.67
N ARG A 168 -9.00 11.37 -13.79
CA ARG A 168 -8.00 10.38 -13.30
C ARG A 168 -8.21 9.95 -11.84
N GLN A 169 -9.31 10.37 -11.23
CA GLN A 169 -9.87 9.76 -10.02
C GLN A 169 -11.12 8.98 -10.41
#